data_AF-A3MSZ6-F1
#
_entry.id   AF-A3MSZ6-F1
#
_cell.length_a   1.000
_cell.length_b   1.000
_cell.length_c   1.000
_cell.angle_alpha   90.00
_cell.angle_beta   90.00
_cell.angle_gamma   90.00
#
_symmetry.space_group_name_H-M   'P 1'
#
loop_
_entity.id
_entity.type
_entity.pdbx_description
1 polymer ?
#
loop_
_entity_poly.entity_id
_entity_poly.type
_entity_poly.pdbx_seq_one_letter_code
_entity_poly.pdbx_strand_id
1 'polypeptide(L)'
;MCRVEKKAVKSGFTASTARWICELAGELGVDERRFYKAVAKLAKSGIWLEEEDWRIAAKAVDLRKYLEMVVDYILRRVSSGASVEEAVRELPKAVEKAGKLAHIREVLSNLV
;
A
#
# COMPACT_ATOMS: atom_id res chain seq x y z
N MET A 1 -19.20 0.91 13.03
CA MET A 1 -19.07 -0.56 12.92
C MET A 1 -18.17 -0.86 11.72
N CYS A 2 -17.12 -1.67 11.92
CA CYS A 2 -16.15 -2.00 10.88
C CYS A 2 -16.83 -2.72 9.70
N ARG A 3 -16.80 -2.13 8.50
CA ARG A 3 -17.61 -2.63 7.37
C ARG A 3 -17.01 -3.89 6.74
N VAL A 4 -15.75 -4.19 7.04
CA VAL A 4 -15.03 -5.37 6.52
C VAL A 4 -14.91 -6.51 7.52
N GLU A 5 -15.34 -6.32 8.78
CA GLU A 5 -15.09 -7.26 9.87
C GLU A 5 -15.52 -8.69 9.55
N LYS A 6 -16.80 -8.88 9.22
CA LYS A 6 -17.36 -10.19 8.84
C LYS A 6 -16.64 -10.81 7.64
N LYS A 7 -16.16 -9.98 6.70
CA LYS A 7 -15.50 -10.46 5.47
C LYS A 7 -14.05 -10.86 5.75
N ALA A 8 -13.33 -10.09 6.55
CA ALA A 8 -11.97 -10.37 6.97
C ALA A 8 -11.91 -11.67 7.77
N VAL A 9 -12.83 -11.84 8.75
CA VAL A 9 -12.92 -13.06 9.55
C VAL A 9 -13.23 -14.29 8.70
N LYS A 10 -14.22 -14.20 7.78
CA LYS A 10 -14.51 -15.28 6.83
C LYS A 10 -13.33 -15.64 5.92
N SER A 11 -12.39 -14.72 5.73
CA SER A 11 -11.21 -14.93 4.90
C SER A 11 -9.98 -15.41 5.69
N GLY A 12 -10.14 -15.71 6.98
CA GLY A 12 -9.10 -16.29 7.83
C GLY A 12 -8.39 -15.29 8.77
N PHE A 13 -8.74 -14.00 8.75
CA PHE A 13 -8.20 -13.04 9.71
C PHE A 13 -8.87 -13.17 11.08
N THR A 14 -8.17 -12.81 12.16
CA THR A 14 -8.78 -12.71 13.48
C THR A 14 -9.69 -11.47 13.56
N ALA A 15 -10.58 -11.45 14.55
CA ALA A 15 -11.41 -10.27 14.81
C ALA A 15 -10.57 -9.04 15.18
N SER A 16 -9.45 -9.22 15.90
CA SER A 16 -8.51 -8.15 16.22
C SER A 16 -7.85 -7.58 14.95
N THR A 17 -7.37 -8.43 14.04
CA THR A 17 -6.82 -8.00 12.76
C THR A 17 -7.87 -7.28 11.93
N ALA A 18 -9.12 -7.76 11.91
CA ALA A 18 -10.19 -7.11 11.18
C ALA A 18 -10.49 -5.70 11.71
N ARG A 19 -10.46 -5.53 13.03
CA ARG A 19 -10.60 -4.22 13.69
C ARG A 19 -9.42 -3.30 13.39
N TRP A 20 -8.20 -3.83 13.47
CA TRP A 20 -6.97 -3.14 13.11
C TRP A 20 -7.01 -2.59 11.67
N ILE A 21 -7.47 -3.39 10.70
CA ILE A 21 -7.64 -2.94 9.30
C ILE A 21 -8.57 -1.73 9.22
N CYS A 22 -9.67 -1.72 9.99
CA CYS A 22 -10.63 -0.62 9.98
C CYS A 22 -10.08 0.65 10.65
N GLU A 23 -9.44 0.51 11.79
CA GLU A 23 -8.86 1.64 12.53
C GLU A 23 -7.74 2.29 11.71
N LEU A 24 -6.83 1.50 11.15
CA LEU A 24 -5.74 1.99 10.32
C LEU A 24 -6.24 2.55 8.98
N ALA A 25 -7.23 1.94 8.32
CA ALA A 25 -7.83 2.51 7.11
C ALA A 25 -8.41 3.92 7.37
N GLY A 26 -9.09 4.10 8.51
CA GLY A 26 -9.60 5.39 8.95
C GLY A 26 -8.49 6.41 9.19
N GLU A 27 -7.42 6.01 9.89
CA GLU A 27 -6.24 6.84 10.14
C GLU A 27 -5.58 7.31 8.83
N LEU A 28 -5.40 6.40 7.89
CA LEU A 28 -4.76 6.67 6.59
C LEU A 28 -5.71 7.36 5.59
N GLY A 29 -6.98 7.56 5.95
CA GLY A 29 -8.01 8.14 5.09
C GLY A 29 -8.37 7.28 3.87
N VAL A 30 -8.11 5.97 3.92
CA VAL A 30 -8.34 5.01 2.84
C VAL A 30 -9.68 4.29 3.05
N ASP A 31 -10.37 3.96 1.96
CA ASP A 31 -11.58 3.11 2.06
C ASP A 31 -11.25 1.74 2.67
N GLU A 32 -12.00 1.35 3.71
CA GLU A 32 -11.80 0.09 4.46
C GLU A 32 -11.77 -1.14 3.54
N ARG A 33 -12.61 -1.19 2.49
CA ARG A 33 -12.66 -2.35 1.58
C ARG A 33 -11.44 -2.40 0.67
N ARG A 34 -10.95 -1.25 0.19
CA ARG A 34 -9.71 -1.16 -0.59
C ARG A 34 -8.51 -1.51 0.27
N PHE A 35 -8.43 -0.98 1.49
CA PHE A 35 -7.35 -1.29 2.42
C PHE A 35 -7.33 -2.77 2.80
N TYR A 36 -8.49 -3.34 3.14
CA TYR A 36 -8.65 -4.78 3.36
C TYR A 36 -8.12 -5.61 2.18
N LYS A 37 -8.48 -5.26 0.94
CA LYS A 37 -7.99 -5.97 -0.25
C LYS A 37 -6.47 -5.88 -0.40
N ALA A 38 -5.88 -4.72 -0.10
CA ALA A 38 -4.43 -4.51 -0.14
C ALA A 38 -3.71 -5.40 0.89
N VAL A 39 -4.15 -5.36 2.15
CA VAL A 39 -3.62 -6.22 3.22
C VAL A 39 -3.76 -7.70 2.86
N ALA A 40 -4.95 -8.12 2.42
CA ALA A 40 -5.20 -9.50 2.02
C ALA A 40 -4.35 -9.94 0.82
N LYS A 41 -4.06 -9.03 -0.13
CA LYS A 41 -3.20 -9.32 -1.29
C LYS A 41 -1.76 -9.58 -0.84
N LEU A 42 -1.22 -8.72 0.03
CA LEU A 42 0.13 -8.90 0.59
C LEU A 42 0.22 -10.17 1.44
N ALA A 43 -0.75 -10.39 2.33
CA ALA A 43 -0.77 -11.56 3.22
C ALA A 43 -0.81 -12.89 2.44
N LYS A 44 -1.56 -12.95 1.33
CA LYS A 44 -1.57 -14.12 0.43
C LYS A 44 -0.22 -14.40 -0.23
N SER A 45 0.62 -13.38 -0.35
CA SER A 45 1.99 -13.49 -0.85
C SER A 45 3.03 -13.67 0.28
N GLY A 46 2.57 -13.92 1.52
CA GLY A 46 3.45 -14.08 2.67
C GLY A 46 4.06 -12.77 3.19
N ILE A 47 3.53 -11.62 2.76
CA ILE A 47 4.02 -10.29 3.17
C ILE A 47 3.05 -9.70 4.20
N TRP A 48 3.60 -9.28 5.32
CA TRP A 48 2.87 -8.54 6.35
C TRP A 48 3.52 -7.17 6.53
N LEU A 49 2.72 -6.11 6.49
CA LEU A 49 3.16 -4.74 6.75
C LEU A 49 2.58 -4.31 8.09
N GLU A 50 3.45 -3.84 8.97
CA GLU A 50 3.06 -3.28 10.26
C GLU A 50 2.45 -1.89 10.08
N GLU A 51 1.84 -1.36 11.14
CA GLU A 51 1.22 -0.02 11.10
C GLU A 51 2.19 1.06 10.63
N GLU A 52 3.43 1.03 11.13
CA GLU A 52 4.45 2.02 10.79
C GLU A 52 4.82 1.96 9.31
N ASP A 53 4.83 0.78 8.69
CA ASP A 53 5.12 0.63 7.27
C ASP A 53 4.05 1.32 6.41
N TRP A 54 2.78 1.14 6.78
CA TRP A 54 1.68 1.81 6.11
C TRP A 54 1.72 3.32 6.30
N ARG A 55 2.11 3.80 7.49
CA ARG A 55 2.31 5.23 7.75
C ARG A 55 3.47 5.80 6.93
N ILE A 56 4.56 5.06 6.76
CA ILE A 56 5.68 5.45 5.88
C ILE A 56 5.19 5.57 4.43
N ALA A 57 4.44 4.58 3.95
CA ALA A 57 3.86 4.62 2.62
C ALA A 57 2.91 5.83 2.45
N ALA A 58 2.09 6.13 3.45
CA ALA A 58 1.17 7.28 3.43
C ALA A 58 1.87 8.65 3.44
N LYS A 59 3.05 8.74 4.07
CA LYS A 59 3.89 9.94 3.99
C LYS A 59 4.53 10.10 2.60
N ALA A 60 4.80 9.00 1.91
CA ALA A 60 5.43 9.00 0.60
C ALA A 60 4.45 9.30 -0.55
N VAL A 61 3.19 8.84 -0.43
CA VAL A 61 2.21 8.91 -1.52
C VAL A 61 0.77 8.94 -1.01
N ASP A 62 -0.12 9.62 -1.75
CA ASP A 62 -1.57 9.61 -1.47
C ASP A 62 -2.16 8.20 -1.67
N LEU A 63 -2.26 7.44 -0.59
CA LEU A 63 -2.77 6.06 -0.62
C LEU A 63 -4.22 5.99 -1.13
N ARG A 64 -5.01 7.06 -1.01
CA ARG A 64 -6.38 7.06 -1.56
C ARG A 64 -6.37 6.88 -3.07
N LYS A 65 -5.35 7.40 -3.75
CA LYS A 65 -5.19 7.29 -5.19
C LYS A 65 -4.31 6.10 -5.56
N TYR A 66 -3.22 5.89 -4.83
CA TYR A 66 -2.12 5.04 -5.29
C TYR A 66 -1.86 3.78 -4.44
N LEU A 67 -2.80 3.38 -3.56
CA LEU A 67 -2.65 2.17 -2.73
C LEU A 67 -2.25 0.93 -3.54
N GLU A 68 -2.89 0.69 -4.68
CA GLU A 68 -2.60 -0.49 -5.51
C GLU A 68 -1.18 -0.44 -6.08
N MET A 69 -0.73 0.74 -6.52
CA MET A 69 0.65 0.94 -6.99
C MET A 69 1.67 0.65 -5.88
N VAL A 70 1.41 1.09 -4.65
CA VAL A 70 2.26 0.81 -3.49
C VAL A 70 2.34 -0.69 -3.23
N VAL A 71 1.19 -1.37 -3.18
CA VAL A 71 1.12 -2.82 -2.95
C VAL A 71 1.89 -3.57 -4.06
N ASP A 72 1.70 -3.19 -5.32
CA ASP A 72 2.38 -3.83 -6.45
C ASP A 72 3.87 -3.54 -6.47
N TYR A 73 4.30 -2.38 -5.99
CA TYR A 73 5.72 -2.07 -5.81
C TYR A 73 6.34 -2.97 -4.73
N ILE A 74 5.70 -3.09 -3.56
CA ILE A 74 6.19 -3.91 -2.46
C ILE A 74 6.26 -5.39 -2.89
N LEU A 75 5.20 -5.91 -3.50
CA LEU A 75 5.15 -7.28 -4.03
C LEU A 75 6.31 -7.54 -4.99
N ARG A 76 6.56 -6.61 -5.94
CA ARG A 76 7.66 -6.75 -6.89
C ARG A 76 9.02 -6.71 -6.20
N ARG A 77 9.25 -5.77 -5.29
CA ARG A 77 10.54 -5.65 -4.58
C ARG A 77 10.85 -6.89 -3.76
N VAL A 78 9.88 -7.39 -3.00
CA VAL A 78 10.05 -8.61 -2.20
C VAL A 78 10.22 -9.83 -3.08
N SER A 79 9.47 -9.93 -4.19
CA SER A 79 9.65 -11.01 -5.18
C SER A 79 11.03 -10.95 -5.87
N SER A 80 11.66 -9.78 -5.94
CA SER A 80 13.05 -9.60 -6.40
C SER A 80 14.09 -9.81 -5.30
N GLY A 81 13.70 -10.30 -4.12
CA GLY A 81 14.60 -10.67 -3.03
C GLY A 81 14.90 -9.57 -2.01
N ALA A 82 14.24 -8.41 -2.07
CA ALA A 82 14.38 -7.40 -1.02
C ALA A 82 13.60 -7.79 0.25
N SER A 83 14.05 -7.33 1.41
CA SER A 83 13.23 -7.40 2.62
C SER A 83 12.02 -6.48 2.51
N VAL A 84 11.00 -6.76 3.32
CA VAL A 84 9.82 -5.90 3.42
C VAL A 84 10.22 -4.49 3.87
N GLU A 85 11.11 -4.37 4.85
CA GLU A 85 11.55 -3.05 5.35
C GLU A 85 12.34 -2.28 4.29
N GLU A 86 13.17 -2.97 3.50
CA GLU A 86 13.89 -2.36 2.38
C GLU A 86 12.91 -1.81 1.35
N ALA A 87 11.92 -2.62 0.94
CA ALA A 87 10.89 -2.19 0.00
C ALA A 87 10.13 -0.96 0.51
N VAL A 88 9.71 -0.95 1.78
CA VAL A 88 8.99 0.19 2.38
C VAL A 88 9.86 1.43 2.46
N ARG A 89 11.13 1.31 2.87
CA ARG A 89 12.07 2.44 2.97
C ARG A 89 12.44 3.04 1.61
N GLU A 90 12.42 2.24 0.56
CA GLU A 90 12.69 2.70 -0.80
C GLU A 90 11.50 3.41 -1.46
N LEU A 91 10.27 3.21 -0.95
CA LEU A 91 9.04 3.80 -1.52
C LEU A 91 9.14 5.31 -1.81
N PRO A 92 9.58 6.19 -0.87
CA PRO A 92 9.67 7.62 -1.15
C PRO A 92 10.56 7.93 -2.36
N LYS A 93 11.72 7.27 -2.46
CA LYS A 93 12.66 7.45 -3.57
C LYS A 93 12.09 6.92 -4.88
N ALA A 94 11.36 5.80 -4.83
CA ALA A 94 10.71 5.23 -6.01
C ALA A 94 9.59 6.14 -6.54
N VAL A 95 8.77 6.69 -5.64
CA VAL A 95 7.71 7.65 -5.97
C VAL A 95 8.30 8.94 -6.57
N GLU A 96 9.36 9.48 -5.97
CA GLU A 96 10.05 10.67 -6.49
C GLU A 96 10.61 10.43 -7.91
N LYS A 97 11.26 9.29 -8.14
CA LYS A 97 11.75 8.91 -9.48
C LYS A 97 10.61 8.80 -10.49
N ALA A 98 9.49 8.15 -10.11
CA ALA A 98 8.34 8.03 -10.98
C ALA A 98 7.72 9.40 -11.34
N GLY A 99 7.61 10.31 -10.35
CA GLY A 99 7.16 11.68 -10.58
C GLY A 99 8.07 12.46 -11.53
N LYS A 100 9.40 12.36 -11.35
CA LYS A 100 10.37 12.96 -12.28
C LYS A 100 10.23 12.41 -13.70
N LEU A 101 10.05 11.10 -13.84
CA LEU A 101 9.86 10.47 -15.16
C LEU A 101 8.55 10.92 -15.83
N ALA A 102 7.47 11.08 -15.07
CA ALA A 102 6.21 11.61 -15.58
C ALA A 102 6.36 13.05 -16.07
N HIS A 103 7.01 13.90 -15.27
CA HIS A 103 7.27 15.29 -15.63
C HIS A 103 8.15 15.43 -16.88
N ILE A 104 9.22 14.63 -17.00
CA ILE A 104 10.07 14.61 -18.19
C ILE A 104 9.27 14.22 -19.45
N ARG A 105 8.40 13.21 -19.34
CA ARG A 105 7.53 12.80 -20.46
C ARG A 105 6.58 13.91 -20.90
N GLU A 106 5.99 14.62 -19.95
CA GLU A 106 5.10 15.76 -20.20
C GLU A 106 5.82 16.89 -20.95
N VAL A 107 7.02 17.27 -20.48
CA VAL A 107 7.85 18.30 -21.14
C VAL A 107 8.18 17.88 -22.58
N LEU A 108 8.60 16.63 -22.80
CA LEU A 108 8.94 16.14 -24.13
C LEU A 108 7.72 16.08 -25.07
N SER A 109 6.52 15.77 -24.56
CA SER A 109 5.30 15.76 -25.38
C SER A 109 4.82 17.16 -25.80
N ASN A 110 5.18 18.21 -25.06
CA ASN A 110 4.82 19.59 -25.36
C ASN A 110 5.79 20.28 -26.34
N LEU A 111 6.88 19.60 -26.72
CA LEU A 111 7.88 20.10 -27.68
C LEU A 111 7.57 19.70 -29.13
N VAL A 112 6.38 19.13 -29.40
CA VAL A 112 5.92 18.67 -30.72
C VAL A 112 4.68 19.44 -31.16
#